data_AF-A0A947Z8T9-F1
#
_entry.id   AF-A0A947Z8T9-F1
#
_cell.length_a   1.000
_cell.length_b   1.000
_cell.length_c   1.000
_cell.angle_alpha   90.00
_cell.angle_beta   90.00
_cell.angle_gamma   90.00
#
_symmetry.space_group_name_H-M   'P 1'
#
loop_
_entity.id
_entity.type
_entity.pdbx_description
1 polymer ?
#
loop_
_entity_poly.entity_id
_entity_poly.type
_entity_poly.pdbx_seq_one_letter_code
_entity_poly.pdbx_strand_id
1 'polypeptide(L)'
;MKQKPFGALKSVPRILTLRFRKQKKVKDYRTAKLGDEIRSLPNVITMSRLFMIPGIIYFLRLGTVRGHYFAALLFLFAGISDGLDGYLARRSGKITLLGKFLDPLADKLTTLSIMVYLVMMTLVPPWLLILMLFREFSITGLRAIAIGEGVVISASQSGKAKTAFQFVGLTFLLVHNSYSFIGTDFILDYHKMGLYILYLSLIMSIFSAFEYFALFVEAAEQKDIKQKKMLELAALEAGLPASLVGDLQQEVVEEQTVEVDLSTDESEAGGQSPPAGEPPSPHIT
;
A
#
# COMPACT_ATOMS: atom_id res chain seq x y z
N MET A 1 -9.01 1.84 -66.46
CA MET A 1 -9.58 1.89 -65.10
C MET A 1 -9.60 0.47 -64.52
N LYS A 2 -9.06 0.34 -63.29
CA LYS A 2 -9.26 -0.73 -62.27
C LYS A 2 -8.71 -2.17 -62.52
N GLN A 3 -7.48 -2.34 -62.03
CA GLN A 3 -6.94 -3.40 -61.15
C GLN A 3 -7.37 -4.88 -61.31
N LYS A 4 -6.36 -5.71 -61.67
CA LYS A 4 -6.17 -7.12 -61.24
C LYS A 4 -5.48 -7.14 -59.84
N PRO A 5 -5.17 -8.31 -59.24
CA PRO A 5 -6.08 -9.31 -58.68
C PRO A 5 -5.75 -9.60 -57.20
N PHE A 6 -6.63 -10.35 -56.53
CA PHE A 6 -6.35 -11.08 -55.29
C PHE A 6 -4.99 -11.80 -55.36
N GLY A 7 -4.02 -11.40 -54.53
CA GLY A 7 -2.71 -12.06 -54.54
C GLY A 7 -1.66 -11.45 -53.62
N ALA A 8 -1.91 -11.32 -52.32
CA ALA A 8 -0.85 -11.16 -51.30
C ALA A 8 -1.41 -11.25 -49.86
N LEU A 9 -2.01 -12.38 -49.48
CA LEU A 9 -2.29 -12.71 -48.06
C LEU A 9 -1.82 -14.14 -47.75
N LYS A 10 -0.61 -14.48 -48.23
CA LYS A 10 0.07 -15.76 -47.97
C LYS A 10 1.47 -15.52 -47.40
N SER A 11 1.58 -14.80 -46.29
CA SER A 11 2.79 -14.84 -45.46
C SER A 11 2.58 -14.20 -44.10
N VAL A 12 1.45 -14.49 -43.42
CA VAL A 12 1.43 -14.33 -41.97
C VAL A 12 2.23 -15.52 -41.41
N PRO A 13 3.37 -15.30 -40.72
CA PRO A 13 4.11 -16.41 -40.13
C PRO A 13 3.19 -17.15 -39.17
N ARG A 14 3.08 -18.47 -39.35
CA ARG A 14 2.35 -19.42 -38.48
C ARG A 14 2.75 -19.37 -36.99
N ILE A 15 3.79 -18.61 -36.66
CA ILE A 15 4.26 -18.33 -35.30
C ILE A 15 3.30 -17.36 -34.57
N LEU A 16 2.62 -16.45 -35.28
CA LEU A 16 1.73 -15.47 -34.65
C LEU A 16 0.40 -16.07 -34.19
N THR A 17 -0.08 -17.14 -34.84
CA THR A 17 -1.32 -17.83 -34.45
C THR A 17 -1.12 -18.90 -33.38
N LEU A 18 0.12 -19.18 -32.97
CA LEU A 18 0.44 -20.19 -31.96
C LEU A 18 0.71 -19.62 -30.55
N ARG A 19 0.84 -18.30 -30.38
CA ARG A 19 0.94 -17.67 -29.04
C ARG A 19 -0.39 -17.57 -28.28
N PHE A 20 -1.52 -17.96 -28.89
CA PHE A 20 -2.80 -18.10 -28.19
C PHE A 20 -3.12 -19.55 -27.78
N ARG A 21 -2.15 -20.47 -27.84
CA ARG A 21 -2.34 -21.88 -27.46
C ARG A 21 -1.50 -22.30 -26.26
N LYS A 22 -1.76 -21.66 -25.11
CA LYS A 22 -1.65 -22.20 -23.73
C LYS A 22 -1.66 -21.01 -22.75
N GLN A 23 -2.78 -20.30 -22.70
CA GLN A 23 -3.23 -19.86 -21.38
C GLN A 23 -3.44 -21.15 -20.58
N LYS A 24 -2.45 -21.47 -19.74
CA LYS A 24 -2.59 -22.45 -18.65
C LYS A 24 -3.99 -22.24 -18.09
N LYS A 25 -4.79 -23.32 -18.08
CA LYS A 25 -6.06 -23.44 -17.36
C LYS A 25 -6.11 -22.37 -16.27
N VAL A 26 -6.90 -21.32 -16.50
CA VAL A 26 -7.42 -20.48 -15.43
C VAL A 26 -8.14 -21.48 -14.55
N LYS A 27 -7.40 -21.99 -13.56
CA LYS A 27 -7.85 -23.01 -12.64
C LYS A 27 -9.07 -22.38 -12.00
N ASP A 28 -10.23 -22.99 -12.23
CA ASP A 28 -11.53 -22.55 -11.77
C ASP A 28 -11.35 -21.79 -10.45
N TYR A 29 -11.47 -20.46 -10.50
CA TYR A 29 -11.88 -19.72 -9.32
C TYR A 29 -13.30 -20.20 -9.09
N ARG A 30 -13.44 -21.41 -8.51
CA ARG A 30 -14.67 -21.86 -7.90
C ARG A 30 -15.05 -20.69 -7.02
N THR A 31 -16.14 -20.02 -7.39
CA THR A 31 -16.93 -19.19 -6.52
C THR A 31 -17.40 -20.08 -5.38
N ALA A 32 -16.49 -20.39 -4.46
CA ALA A 32 -16.88 -20.83 -3.14
C ALA A 32 -17.86 -19.77 -2.67
N LYS A 33 -19.06 -20.20 -2.26
CA LYS A 33 -20.03 -19.26 -1.68
C LYS A 33 -19.28 -18.46 -0.63
N LEU A 34 -19.45 -17.14 -0.61
CA LEU A 34 -18.74 -16.25 0.32
C LEU A 34 -18.80 -16.77 1.77
N GLY A 35 -19.92 -17.41 2.16
CA GLY A 35 -20.09 -18.07 3.47
C GLY A 35 -19.15 -19.25 3.75
N ASP A 36 -18.77 -20.02 2.74
CA ASP A 36 -17.81 -21.14 2.87
C ASP A 36 -16.37 -20.63 2.97
N GLU A 37 -16.04 -19.51 2.31
CA GLU A 37 -14.77 -18.81 2.50
C GLU A 37 -14.68 -18.16 3.89
N ILE A 38 -15.79 -17.60 4.38
CA ILE A 38 -15.85 -16.99 5.71
C ILE A 38 -15.54 -18.00 6.80
N ARG A 39 -16.05 -19.24 6.67
CA ARG A 39 -15.82 -20.36 7.61
C ARG A 39 -14.47 -21.04 7.44
N SER A 40 -13.64 -20.61 6.49
CA SER A 40 -12.27 -21.11 6.42
C SER A 40 -11.52 -20.71 7.68
N LEU A 41 -10.78 -21.65 8.28
CA LEU A 41 -10.02 -21.43 9.52
C LEU A 41 -9.17 -20.13 9.48
N PRO A 42 -8.42 -19.82 8.41
CA PRO A 42 -7.66 -18.57 8.34
C PRO A 42 -8.56 -17.34 8.43
N ASN A 43 -9.67 -17.32 7.70
CA ASN A 43 -10.55 -16.15 7.68
C ASN A 43 -11.28 -15.94 9.01
N VAL A 44 -11.69 -17.01 9.70
CA VAL A 44 -12.30 -16.91 11.03
C VAL A 44 -11.35 -16.22 12.01
N ILE A 45 -10.05 -16.49 11.92
CA ILE A 45 -9.10 -15.94 12.89
C ILE A 45 -8.73 -14.50 12.54
N THR A 46 -8.57 -14.17 11.26
CA THR A 46 -8.45 -12.78 10.81
C THR A 46 -9.67 -11.95 11.22
N MET A 47 -10.88 -12.50 11.10
CA MET A 47 -12.10 -11.88 11.62
C MET A 47 -12.10 -11.75 13.14
N SER A 48 -11.63 -12.78 13.86
CA SER A 48 -11.53 -12.73 15.32
C SER A 48 -10.64 -11.58 15.79
N ARG A 49 -9.57 -11.26 15.04
CA ARG A 49 -8.70 -10.11 15.31
C ARG A 49 -9.44 -8.80 15.22
N LEU A 50 -10.24 -8.60 14.17
CA LEU A 50 -11.09 -7.41 14.04
C LEU A 50 -12.07 -7.31 15.22
N PHE A 51 -12.65 -8.44 15.64
CA PHE A 51 -13.54 -8.47 16.81
C PHE A 51 -12.83 -8.21 18.14
N MET A 52 -11.52 -8.46 18.25
CA MET A 52 -10.74 -8.11 19.44
C MET A 52 -10.56 -6.60 19.60
N ILE A 53 -10.57 -5.81 18.50
CA ILE A 53 -10.34 -4.35 18.55
C ILE A 53 -11.35 -3.64 19.49
N PRO A 54 -12.69 -3.82 19.34
CA PRO A 54 -13.64 -3.26 20.31
C PRO A 54 -13.39 -3.71 21.75
N GLY A 55 -12.97 -4.96 21.96
CA GLY A 55 -12.63 -5.48 23.28
C GLY A 55 -11.43 -4.75 23.90
N ILE A 56 -10.36 -4.55 23.13
CA ILE A 56 -9.18 -3.80 23.56
C ILE A 56 -9.58 -2.37 23.95
N ILE A 57 -10.35 -1.69 23.09
CA ILE A 57 -10.83 -0.32 23.33
C ILE A 57 -11.70 -0.26 24.59
N TYR A 58 -12.60 -1.22 24.78
CA TYR A 58 -13.44 -1.32 25.96
C TYR A 58 -12.62 -1.41 27.25
N PHE A 59 -11.61 -2.27 27.29
CA PHE A 59 -10.74 -2.40 28.47
C PHE A 59 -9.90 -1.14 28.73
N LEU A 60 -9.41 -0.47 27.69
CA LEU A 60 -8.73 0.82 27.84
C LEU A 60 -9.67 1.91 28.34
N ARG A 61 -10.94 1.90 27.92
CA ARG A 61 -11.95 2.87 28.36
C ARG A 61 -12.25 2.81 29.85
N LEU A 62 -12.03 1.66 30.49
CA LEU A 62 -12.18 1.52 31.95
C LEU A 62 -11.20 2.43 32.71
N GLY A 63 -10.07 2.82 32.12
CA GLY A 63 -9.08 3.70 32.75
C GLY A 63 -8.43 3.12 34.01
N THR A 64 -8.57 1.81 34.24
CA THR A 64 -7.98 1.12 35.39
C THR A 64 -6.70 0.40 35.00
N VAL A 65 -5.80 0.20 35.98
CA VAL A 65 -4.56 -0.58 35.80
C VAL A 65 -4.86 -1.98 35.23
N ARG A 66 -5.92 -2.64 35.74
CA ARG A 66 -6.37 -3.94 35.23
C ARG A 66 -6.87 -3.86 33.79
N GLY A 67 -7.61 -2.80 33.43
CA GLY A 67 -8.07 -2.56 32.06
C GLY A 67 -6.91 -2.46 31.08
N HIS A 68 -5.88 -1.66 31.40
CA HIS A 68 -4.65 -1.56 30.62
C HIS A 68 -3.95 -2.92 30.44
N TYR A 69 -3.86 -3.72 31.50
CA TYR A 69 -3.26 -5.06 31.44
C TYR A 69 -4.06 -6.01 30.53
N PHE A 70 -5.39 -6.06 30.67
CA PHE A 70 -6.23 -6.91 29.81
C PHE A 70 -6.23 -6.44 28.34
N ALA A 71 -6.18 -5.14 28.10
CA ALA A 71 -6.04 -4.59 26.75
C ALA A 71 -4.72 -5.02 26.10
N ALA A 72 -3.60 -4.93 26.85
CA ALA A 72 -2.29 -5.39 26.38
C ALA A 72 -2.28 -6.90 26.10
N LEU A 73 -2.92 -7.70 26.97
CA LEU A 73 -3.01 -9.15 26.79
C LEU A 73 -3.81 -9.53 25.54
N LEU A 74 -4.97 -8.90 25.33
CA LEU A 74 -5.78 -9.09 24.12
C LEU A 74 -5.02 -8.67 22.85
N PHE A 75 -4.30 -7.55 22.89
CA PHE A 75 -3.47 -7.12 21.77
C PHE A 75 -2.34 -8.11 21.47
N LEU A 76 -1.70 -8.65 22.51
CA LEU A 76 -0.66 -9.68 22.35
C LEU A 76 -1.24 -10.96 21.71
N PHE A 77 -2.41 -11.41 22.17
CA PHE A 77 -3.12 -12.54 21.56
C PHE A 77 -3.49 -12.27 20.10
N ALA A 78 -3.96 -11.06 19.79
CA ALA A 78 -4.26 -10.63 18.43
C ALA A 78 -3.04 -10.75 17.50
N GLY A 79 -1.85 -10.30 17.94
CA GLY A 79 -0.63 -10.42 17.16
C GLY A 79 -0.08 -11.85 17.05
N ILE A 80 -0.14 -12.64 18.13
CA ILE A 80 0.31 -14.04 18.10
C ILE A 80 -0.57 -14.88 17.18
N SER A 81 -1.89 -14.63 17.17
CA SER A 81 -2.82 -15.32 16.28
C SER A 81 -2.43 -15.15 14.81
N ASP A 82 -2.02 -13.94 14.38
CA ASP A 82 -1.55 -13.67 13.02
C ASP A 82 -0.40 -14.56 12.58
N GLY A 83 0.63 -14.66 13.44
CA GLY A 83 1.82 -15.45 13.15
C GLY A 83 1.50 -16.95 13.04
N LEU A 84 0.64 -17.45 13.93
CA LEU A 84 0.21 -18.85 13.95
C LEU A 84 -0.62 -19.20 12.70
N ASP A 85 -1.52 -18.33 12.28
CA ASP A 85 -2.40 -18.59 11.13
C ASP A 85 -1.70 -18.45 9.81
N GLY A 86 -0.81 -17.47 9.68
CA GLY A 86 0.07 -17.37 8.52
C GLY A 86 0.92 -18.63 8.36
N TYR A 87 1.31 -19.28 9.46
CA TYR A 87 1.99 -20.58 9.42
C TYR A 87 1.05 -21.74 9.06
N LEU A 88 -0.12 -21.84 9.70
CA LEU A 88 -1.10 -22.89 9.45
C LEU A 88 -1.68 -22.83 8.02
N ALA A 89 -1.99 -21.65 7.51
CA ALA A 89 -2.52 -21.44 6.16
C ALA A 89 -1.52 -21.84 5.07
N ARG A 90 -0.23 -21.50 5.26
CA ARG A 90 0.86 -21.92 4.36
C ARG A 90 1.03 -23.44 4.35
N ARG A 91 0.86 -24.11 5.50
CA ARG A 91 0.99 -25.56 5.61
C ARG A 91 -0.23 -26.34 5.11
N SER A 92 -1.43 -25.77 5.24
CA SER A 92 -2.69 -26.43 4.88
C SER A 92 -3.14 -26.18 3.44
N GLY A 93 -2.47 -25.29 2.70
CA GLY A 93 -2.74 -25.02 1.27
C GLY A 93 -4.10 -24.36 1.00
N LYS A 94 -4.82 -23.98 2.06
CA LYS A 94 -6.15 -23.35 2.00
C LYS A 94 -6.01 -21.84 2.01
N ILE A 95 -5.67 -21.28 0.85
CA ILE A 95 -5.56 -19.83 0.66
C ILE A 95 -6.80 -19.35 -0.09
N THR A 96 -7.66 -18.57 0.58
CA THR A 96 -8.86 -17.97 -0.03
C THR A 96 -8.55 -16.57 -0.58
N LEU A 97 -9.36 -16.08 -1.53
CA LEU A 97 -9.22 -14.72 -2.05
C LEU A 97 -9.55 -13.70 -0.96
N LEU A 98 -10.62 -13.97 -0.21
CA LEU A 98 -11.06 -13.16 0.92
C LEU A 98 -9.96 -13.02 1.99
N GLY A 99 -9.33 -14.12 2.39
CA GLY A 99 -8.25 -14.11 3.40
C GLY A 99 -7.03 -13.28 2.96
N LYS A 100 -6.62 -13.39 1.68
CA LYS A 100 -5.51 -12.57 1.14
C LYS A 100 -5.75 -11.07 1.24
N PHE A 101 -7.01 -10.64 1.15
CA PHE A 101 -7.37 -9.23 1.29
C PHE A 101 -7.56 -8.83 2.75
N LEU A 102 -8.19 -9.69 3.56
CA LEU A 102 -8.44 -9.41 4.96
C LEU A 102 -7.17 -9.41 5.82
N ASP A 103 -6.17 -10.24 5.52
CA ASP A 103 -4.96 -10.35 6.37
C ASP A 103 -4.21 -8.99 6.48
N PRO A 104 -3.83 -8.31 5.37
CA PRO A 104 -3.16 -7.01 5.47
C PRO A 104 -4.07 -5.89 6.00
N LEU A 105 -5.39 -6.02 5.80
CA LEU A 105 -6.37 -5.05 6.28
C LEU A 105 -6.50 -5.13 7.81
N ALA A 106 -6.68 -6.35 8.34
CA ALA A 106 -6.81 -6.63 9.76
C ALA A 106 -5.59 -6.20 10.56
N ASP A 107 -4.39 -6.49 10.04
CA ASP A 107 -3.11 -6.11 10.65
C ASP A 107 -3.01 -4.58 10.85
N LYS A 108 -3.30 -3.83 9.78
CA LYS A 108 -3.29 -2.35 9.82
C LYS A 108 -4.40 -1.80 10.71
N LEU A 109 -5.63 -2.31 10.59
CA LEU A 109 -6.75 -1.79 11.40
C LEU A 109 -6.50 -1.99 12.89
N THR A 110 -5.91 -3.12 13.30
CA THR A 110 -5.63 -3.40 14.71
C THR A 110 -4.64 -2.39 15.28
N THR A 111 -3.48 -2.25 14.64
CA THR A 111 -2.43 -1.33 15.10
C THR A 111 -2.87 0.14 15.03
N LEU A 112 -3.54 0.55 13.95
CA LEU A 112 -4.04 1.92 13.80
C LEU A 112 -5.12 2.28 14.81
N SER A 113 -6.10 1.40 15.05
CA SER A 113 -7.18 1.67 16.02
C SER A 113 -6.61 1.90 17.43
N ILE A 114 -5.63 1.11 17.82
CA ILE A 114 -4.96 1.25 19.11
C ILE A 114 -4.16 2.54 19.18
N MET A 115 -3.39 2.85 18.14
CA MET A 115 -2.57 4.06 18.10
C MET A 115 -3.43 5.33 18.14
N VAL A 116 -4.57 5.35 17.43
CA VAL A 116 -5.58 6.42 17.51
C VAL A 116 -6.10 6.56 18.94
N TYR A 117 -6.50 5.46 19.58
CA TYR A 117 -7.04 5.51 20.94
C TYR A 117 -5.98 5.98 21.96
N LEU A 118 -4.72 5.54 21.83
CA LEU A 118 -3.62 5.99 22.68
C LEU A 118 -3.32 7.49 22.52
N VAL A 119 -3.47 8.04 21.30
CA VAL A 119 -3.40 9.50 21.08
C VAL A 119 -4.54 10.22 21.78
N MET A 120 -5.77 9.68 21.72
CA MET A 120 -6.92 10.25 22.45
C MET A 120 -6.70 10.25 23.97
N MET A 121 -5.99 9.26 24.50
CA MET A 121 -5.58 9.19 25.91
C MET A 121 -4.35 10.06 26.24
N THR A 122 -3.82 10.82 25.28
CA THR A 122 -2.58 11.63 25.41
C THR A 122 -1.31 10.83 25.74
N LEU A 123 -1.34 9.51 25.51
CA LEU A 123 -0.20 8.62 25.74
C LEU A 123 0.78 8.55 24.56
N VAL A 124 0.32 8.95 23.38
CA VAL A 124 1.13 9.00 22.17
C VAL A 124 0.95 10.40 21.56
N PRO A 125 2.02 11.08 21.14
CA PRO A 125 1.87 12.38 20.51
C PRO A 125 1.21 12.24 19.12
N PRO A 126 0.26 13.12 18.74
CA PRO A 126 -0.45 13.02 17.47
C PRO A 126 0.45 13.00 16.23
N TRP A 127 1.55 13.74 16.25
CA TRP A 127 2.50 13.79 15.13
C TRP A 127 3.13 12.42 14.83
N LEU A 128 3.36 11.59 15.86
CA LEU A 128 3.92 10.25 15.68
C LEU A 128 2.95 9.34 14.94
N LEU A 129 1.66 9.42 15.28
CA LEU A 129 0.58 8.71 14.58
C LEU A 129 0.51 9.14 13.12
N ILE A 130 0.55 10.45 12.84
CA ILE A 130 0.49 10.99 11.47
C ILE A 130 1.66 10.48 10.62
N LEU A 131 2.90 10.53 11.13
CA LEU A 131 4.06 10.05 10.38
C LEU A 131 4.02 8.54 10.11
N MET A 132 3.62 7.75 11.10
CA MET A 132 3.44 6.30 10.95
C MET A 132 2.36 5.98 9.89
N LEU A 133 1.21 6.67 9.95
CA LEU A 133 0.12 6.54 8.97
C LEU A 133 0.58 6.90 7.57
N PHE A 134 1.18 8.08 7.40
CA PHE A 134 1.65 8.58 6.12
C PHE A 134 2.57 7.56 5.46
N ARG A 135 3.62 7.11 6.16
CA ARG A 135 4.56 6.12 5.63
C ARG A 135 3.87 4.81 5.26
N GLU A 136 2.94 4.33 6.08
CA GLU A 136 2.18 3.09 5.82
C GLU A 136 1.40 3.16 4.51
N PHE A 137 0.75 4.29 4.25
CA PHE A 137 0.05 4.53 2.99
C PHE A 137 1.01 4.73 1.83
N SER A 138 2.08 5.52 1.99
CA SER A 138 3.07 5.79 0.93
C SER A 138 3.68 4.50 0.38
N ILE A 139 4.18 3.61 1.24
CA ILE A 139 4.82 2.35 0.81
C ILE A 139 3.81 1.37 0.23
N THR A 140 2.59 1.35 0.76
CA THR A 140 1.52 0.50 0.20
C THR A 140 1.10 1.00 -1.18
N GLY A 141 0.92 2.31 -1.36
CA GLY A 141 0.56 2.93 -2.63
C GLY A 141 1.66 2.76 -3.68
N LEU A 142 2.92 3.05 -3.31
CA LEU A 142 4.05 2.89 -4.22
C LEU A 142 4.23 1.43 -4.65
N ARG A 143 3.96 0.47 -3.77
CA ARG A 143 3.92 -0.95 -4.13
C ARG A 143 2.79 -1.28 -5.11
N ALA A 144 1.60 -0.72 -4.91
CA ALA A 144 0.48 -0.95 -5.81
C ALA A 144 0.80 -0.43 -7.22
N ILE A 145 1.39 0.76 -7.32
CA ILE A 145 1.83 1.36 -8.59
C ILE A 145 2.91 0.49 -9.25
N ALA A 146 3.96 0.09 -8.51
CA ALA A 146 5.03 -0.76 -9.03
C ALA A 146 4.49 -2.07 -9.64
N ILE A 147 3.54 -2.72 -8.95
CA ILE A 147 2.91 -3.95 -9.43
C ILE A 147 2.10 -3.69 -10.70
N GLY A 148 1.38 -2.57 -10.78
CA GLY A 148 0.67 -2.14 -12.00
C GLY A 148 1.60 -1.97 -13.19
N GLU A 149 2.80 -1.44 -12.94
CA GLU A 149 3.86 -1.27 -13.95
C GLU A 149 4.60 -2.57 -14.30
N GLY A 150 4.25 -3.71 -13.69
CA GLY A 150 4.91 -5.00 -13.91
C GLY A 150 6.25 -5.16 -13.18
N VAL A 151 6.57 -4.24 -12.26
CA VAL A 151 7.76 -4.27 -11.42
C VAL A 151 7.42 -4.88 -10.06
N VAL A 152 8.08 -5.98 -9.71
CA VAL A 152 7.91 -6.61 -8.40
C VAL A 152 9.10 -6.25 -7.50
N ILE A 153 8.91 -5.24 -6.65
CA ILE A 153 9.90 -4.84 -5.64
C ILE A 153 9.69 -5.69 -4.39
N SER A 154 10.74 -6.40 -3.98
CA SER A 154 10.70 -7.23 -2.78
C SER A 154 10.70 -6.38 -1.51
N ALA A 155 10.02 -6.84 -0.46
CA ALA A 155 9.97 -6.11 0.81
C ALA A 155 11.34 -6.11 1.50
N SER A 156 11.78 -4.94 1.97
CA SER A 156 13.04 -4.79 2.69
C SER A 156 12.97 -5.42 4.09
N GLN A 157 14.13 -5.87 4.59
CA GLN A 157 14.25 -6.45 5.94
C GLN A 157 14.00 -5.40 7.03
N SER A 158 14.39 -4.15 6.77
CA SER A 158 14.10 -2.97 7.60
C SER A 158 12.59 -2.79 7.82
N GLY A 159 11.77 -3.06 6.80
CA GLY A 159 10.31 -3.03 6.87
C GLY A 159 9.70 -4.10 7.76
N LYS A 160 10.36 -5.24 7.98
CA LYS A 160 9.90 -6.28 8.93
C LYS A 160 10.24 -5.92 10.37
N ALA A 161 11.46 -5.43 10.58
CA ALA A 161 11.93 -5.02 11.90
C ALA A 161 11.05 -3.90 12.48
N LYS A 162 10.68 -2.90 11.66
CA LYS A 162 9.83 -1.80 12.12
C LYS A 162 8.48 -2.30 12.66
N THR A 163 7.82 -3.25 12.00
CA THR A 163 6.54 -3.79 12.48
C THR A 163 6.70 -4.52 13.82
N ALA A 164 7.80 -5.26 14.01
CA ALA A 164 8.07 -5.91 15.29
C ALA A 164 8.28 -4.88 16.41
N PHE A 165 9.09 -3.85 16.18
CA PHE A 165 9.26 -2.76 17.15
C PHE A 165 7.96 -2.02 17.42
N GLN A 166 7.18 -1.71 16.39
CA GLN A 166 5.88 -1.06 16.53
C GLN A 166 4.94 -1.87 17.44
N PHE A 167 4.85 -3.18 17.20
CA PHE A 167 4.01 -4.07 18.00
C PHE A 167 4.46 -4.16 19.46
N VAL A 168 5.77 -4.29 19.69
CA VAL A 168 6.33 -4.29 21.06
C VAL A 168 6.10 -2.94 21.74
N GLY A 169 6.36 -1.83 21.06
CA GLY A 169 6.16 -0.47 21.59
C GLY A 169 4.71 -0.21 21.97
N LEU A 170 3.76 -0.61 21.12
CA LEU A 170 2.33 -0.52 21.42
C LEU A 170 1.93 -1.40 22.61
N THR A 171 2.49 -2.61 22.73
CA THR A 171 2.22 -3.49 23.89
C THR A 171 2.66 -2.83 25.20
N PHE A 172 3.85 -2.21 25.21
CA PHE A 172 4.37 -1.49 26.37
C PHE A 172 3.50 -0.25 26.70
N LEU A 173 3.09 0.51 25.69
CA LEU A 173 2.19 1.65 25.87
C LEU A 173 0.80 1.27 26.37
N LEU A 174 0.28 0.10 25.96
CA LEU A 174 -0.98 -0.43 26.47
C LEU A 174 -0.89 -0.76 27.96
N VAL A 175 0.23 -1.32 28.42
CA VAL A 175 0.49 -1.57 29.84
C VAL A 175 0.57 -0.25 30.61
N HIS A 176 1.25 0.76 30.05
CA HIS A 176 1.39 2.16 30.50
C HIS A 176 2.04 2.37 31.88
N ASN A 177 1.59 1.64 32.89
CA ASN A 177 1.94 1.80 34.29
C ASN A 177 3.37 1.35 34.58
N SER A 178 4.00 1.97 35.58
CA SER A 178 5.33 1.58 36.07
C SER A 178 5.21 0.43 37.06
N TYR A 179 6.02 -0.62 36.86
CA TYR A 179 6.10 -1.75 37.79
C TYR A 179 7.55 -2.00 38.17
N SER A 180 7.79 -2.43 39.40
CA SER A 180 9.10 -2.99 39.77
C SER A 180 9.38 -4.20 38.90
N PHE A 181 10.58 -4.23 38.33
CA PHE A 181 11.07 -5.41 37.66
C PHE A 181 11.15 -6.55 38.70
N ILE A 182 10.69 -7.74 38.32
CA ILE A 182 10.48 -8.86 39.23
C ILE A 182 11.72 -9.10 40.09
N GLY A 183 11.59 -8.92 41.41
CA GLY A 183 12.65 -9.20 42.38
C GLY A 183 13.74 -8.13 42.52
N THR A 184 13.58 -6.94 41.94
CA THR A 184 14.54 -5.83 42.09
C THR A 184 13.84 -4.50 42.43
N ASP A 185 14.58 -3.56 43.03
CA ASP A 185 14.13 -2.17 43.27
C ASP A 185 14.10 -1.32 41.99
N PHE A 186 14.34 -1.93 40.83
CA PHE A 186 14.36 -1.24 39.55
C PHE A 186 12.94 -1.01 39.03
N ILE A 187 12.51 0.25 39.00
CA ILE A 187 11.19 0.65 38.50
C ILE A 187 11.25 0.78 36.98
N LEU A 188 10.51 -0.06 36.27
CA LEU A 188 10.41 -0.02 34.83
C LEU A 188 9.22 0.85 34.41
N ASP A 189 9.49 1.95 33.71
CA ASP A 189 8.49 2.86 33.15
C ASP A 189 8.07 2.37 31.76
N TYR A 190 7.01 1.57 31.70
CA TYR A 190 6.52 0.96 30.47
C TYR A 190 6.06 1.98 29.44
N HIS A 191 5.52 3.12 29.88
CA HIS A 191 5.11 4.20 29.00
C HIS A 191 6.30 4.77 28.22
N LYS A 192 7.37 5.19 28.92
CA LYS A 192 8.56 5.74 28.26
C LYS A 192 9.24 4.73 27.35
N MET A 193 9.38 3.49 27.81
CA MET A 193 9.95 2.42 27.00
C MET A 193 9.15 2.19 25.72
N GLY A 194 7.83 2.09 25.83
CA GLY A 194 6.96 1.91 24.67
C GLY A 194 7.09 3.07 23.68
N LEU A 195 7.19 4.31 24.17
CA LEU A 195 7.39 5.49 23.33
C LEU A 195 8.77 5.48 22.63
N TYR A 196 9.85 5.16 23.34
CA TYR A 196 11.19 5.05 22.73
C TYR A 196 11.26 3.97 21.67
N ILE A 197 10.62 2.82 21.92
CA ILE A 197 10.53 1.73 20.96
C ILE A 197 9.70 2.17 19.73
N LEU A 198 8.62 2.93 19.91
CA LEU A 198 7.87 3.50 18.79
C LEU A 198 8.69 4.51 17.98
N TYR A 199 9.50 5.35 18.62
CA TYR A 199 10.40 6.24 17.90
C TYR A 199 11.45 5.47 17.11
N LEU A 200 12.03 4.42 17.69
CA LEU A 200 12.95 3.53 16.97
C LEU A 200 12.26 2.88 15.77
N SER A 201 11.02 2.41 15.95
CA SER A 201 10.19 1.88 14.86
C SER A 201 9.99 2.92 13.76
N LEU A 202 9.69 4.18 14.09
CA LEU A 202 9.52 5.25 13.11
C LEU A 202 10.81 5.50 12.32
N ILE A 203 11.96 5.55 12.99
CA ILE A 203 13.26 5.76 12.33
C ILE A 203 13.52 4.63 11.32
N MET A 204 13.36 3.38 11.74
CA MET A 204 13.48 2.21 10.86
C MET A 204 12.49 2.24 9.70
N SER A 205 11.28 2.72 9.98
CA SER A 205 10.18 2.89 9.04
C SER A 205 10.54 3.89 7.93
N ILE A 206 11.17 5.01 8.29
CA ILE A 206 11.66 6.04 7.37
C ILE A 206 12.83 5.52 6.53
N PHE A 207 13.84 4.88 7.13
CA PHE A 207 14.95 4.27 6.38
C PHE A 207 14.45 3.26 5.34
N SER A 208 13.52 2.39 5.74
CA SER A 208 12.87 1.44 4.84
C SER A 208 12.10 2.11 3.71
N ALA A 209 11.54 3.30 3.95
CA ALA A 209 10.81 4.04 2.92
C ALA A 209 11.74 4.61 1.84
N PHE A 210 12.88 5.18 2.25
CA PHE A 210 13.91 5.63 1.32
C PHE A 210 14.49 4.48 0.49
N GLU A 211 14.81 3.36 1.13
CA GLU A 211 15.29 2.14 0.45
C GLU A 211 14.31 1.68 -0.63
N TYR A 212 13.02 1.63 -0.30
CA TYR A 212 11.98 1.22 -1.23
C TYR A 212 11.80 2.21 -2.40
N PHE A 213 11.85 3.50 -2.11
CA PHE A 213 11.74 4.54 -3.14
C PHE A 213 12.90 4.49 -4.14
N ALA A 214 14.14 4.30 -3.65
CA ALA A 214 15.30 4.15 -4.52
C ALA A 214 15.17 2.94 -5.46
N LEU A 215 14.75 1.79 -4.91
CA LEU A 215 14.47 0.59 -5.71
C LEU A 215 13.36 0.79 -6.75
N PHE A 216 12.37 1.62 -6.43
CA PHE A 216 11.30 1.95 -7.36
C PHE A 216 11.78 2.78 -8.54
N VAL A 217 12.58 3.84 -8.28
CA VAL A 217 13.16 4.68 -9.32
C VAL A 217 14.06 3.86 -10.25
N GLU A 218 14.96 3.06 -9.69
CA GLU A 218 15.85 2.20 -10.47
C GLU A 218 15.05 1.22 -11.35
N ALA A 219 14.00 0.63 -10.80
CA ALA A 219 13.17 -0.31 -11.55
C ALA A 219 12.33 0.36 -12.64
N ALA A 220 11.92 1.61 -12.45
CA ALA A 220 11.26 2.41 -13.49
C ALA A 220 12.22 2.68 -14.67
N GLU A 221 13.45 3.13 -14.39
CA GLU A 221 14.47 3.37 -15.43
C GLU A 221 14.81 2.11 -16.25
N GLN A 222 14.93 0.95 -15.58
CA GLN A 222 15.22 -0.32 -16.26
C GLN A 222 14.09 -0.75 -17.20
N LYS A 223 12.84 -0.41 -16.89
CA LYS A 223 11.69 -0.72 -17.74
C LYS A 223 11.78 0.03 -19.05
N ASP A 224 12.06 1.32 -19.02
CA ASP A 224 12.19 2.16 -20.22
C ASP A 224 13.34 1.69 -21.11
N ILE A 225 14.49 1.37 -20.53
CA ILE A 225 15.65 0.85 -21.27
C ILE A 225 15.31 -0.49 -21.94
N LYS A 226 14.62 -1.39 -21.21
CA LYS A 226 14.24 -2.70 -21.74
C LYS A 226 13.22 -2.56 -22.88
N GLN A 227 12.28 -1.63 -22.76
CA GLN A 227 11.28 -1.36 -23.78
C GLN A 227 11.91 -0.82 -25.07
N LYS A 228 12.84 0.15 -24.96
CA LYS A 228 13.63 0.65 -26.10
C LYS A 228 14.42 -0.46 -26.80
N LYS A 229 15.11 -1.31 -26.04
CA LYS A 229 15.85 -2.45 -26.61
C LYS A 229 14.94 -3.47 -27.29
N MET A 230 13.76 -3.75 -26.74
CA MET A 230 12.81 -4.67 -27.39
C MET A 230 12.28 -4.10 -28.70
N LEU A 231 12.00 -2.79 -28.75
CA LEU A 231 11.57 -2.11 -29.97
C LEU A 231 12.66 -2.16 -31.04
N GLU A 232 13.92 -1.87 -30.67
CA GLU A 232 15.07 -1.97 -31.58
C GLU A 232 15.25 -3.39 -32.13
N LEU A 233 15.17 -4.41 -31.27
CA LEU A 233 15.25 -5.82 -31.69
C LEU A 233 14.10 -6.20 -32.64
N ALA A 234 12.88 -5.78 -32.35
CA ALA A 234 11.71 -6.05 -33.20
C ALA A 234 11.83 -5.36 -34.57
N ALA A 235 12.35 -4.13 -34.60
CA ALA A 235 12.58 -3.42 -35.85
C ALA A 235 13.67 -4.08 -36.70
N LEU A 236 14.72 -4.60 -36.06
CA LEU A 236 15.79 -5.34 -36.73
C LEU A 236 15.28 -6.67 -37.30
N GLU A 237 14.44 -7.41 -36.58
CA GLU A 237 13.77 -8.61 -37.10
C GLU A 237 12.83 -8.31 -38.27
N ALA A 238 12.18 -7.14 -38.26
CA ALA A 238 11.28 -6.69 -39.33
C ALA A 238 12.01 -6.12 -40.56
N GLY A 239 13.35 -5.92 -40.49
CA GLY A 239 14.14 -5.33 -41.57
C GLY A 239 13.85 -3.84 -41.80
N LEU A 240 13.37 -3.13 -40.78
CA LEU A 240 13.05 -1.70 -40.85
C LEU A 240 14.34 -0.85 -40.83
N PRO A 241 14.38 0.27 -41.58
CA PRO A 241 15.50 1.21 -41.53
C PRO A 241 15.55 1.92 -40.17
N ALA A 242 16.75 2.20 -39.67
CA ALA A 242 16.98 2.79 -38.35
C ALA A 242 16.28 4.14 -38.12
N SER A 243 15.96 4.89 -39.19
CA SER A 243 15.21 6.14 -39.12
C SER A 243 13.80 5.95 -38.56
N LEU A 244 13.08 4.90 -38.98
CA LEU A 244 11.72 4.61 -38.50
C LEU A 244 11.72 4.14 -37.03
N VAL A 245 12.83 3.58 -36.55
CA VAL A 245 12.96 3.14 -35.16
C VAL A 245 13.10 4.35 -34.23
N GLY A 246 13.82 5.37 -34.67
CA GLY A 246 13.92 6.66 -33.97
C GLY A 246 12.55 7.34 -33.85
N ASP A 247 11.78 7.34 -34.95
CA ASP A 247 10.42 7.92 -34.97
C ASP A 247 9.47 7.17 -34.02
N LEU A 248 9.49 5.83 -34.01
CA LEU A 248 8.70 5.02 -33.08
C LEU A 248 9.14 5.19 -31.62
N GLN A 249 10.44 5.37 -31.36
CA GLN A 249 10.93 5.69 -30.02
C GLN A 249 10.44 7.08 -29.56
N GLN A 250 10.35 8.06 -30.46
CA GLN A 250 9.81 9.38 -30.14
C GLN A 250 8.30 9.32 -29.89
N GLU A 251 7.54 8.60 -30.71
CA GLU A 251 6.08 8.48 -30.57
C GLU A 251 5.70 7.78 -29.26
N VAL A 252 6.41 6.72 -28.86
CA VAL A 252 6.20 6.04 -27.55
C VAL A 252 6.58 6.94 -26.37
N VAL A 253 7.65 7.75 -26.50
CA VAL A 253 8.05 8.70 -25.45
C VAL A 253 7.03 9.82 -25.33
N GLU A 254 6.51 10.32 -26.46
CA GLU A 254 5.51 11.39 -26.49
C GLU A 254 4.18 10.91 -25.88
N GLU A 255 3.74 9.69 -26.20
CA GLU A 255 2.55 9.05 -25.60
C GLU A 255 2.71 8.82 -24.08
N GLN A 256 3.89 8.40 -23.61
CA GLN A 256 4.19 8.28 -22.17
C GLN A 256 4.26 9.64 -21.45
N THR A 257 4.79 10.69 -22.07
CA THR A 257 4.79 12.04 -21.47
C THR A 257 3.39 12.65 -21.43
N VAL A 258 2.53 12.35 -22.40
CA VAL A 258 1.13 12.79 -22.41
C VAL A 258 0.32 12.12 -21.30
N GLU A 259 0.64 10.87 -20.93
CA GLU A 259 -0.03 10.16 -19.82
C GLU A 259 0.44 10.65 -18.43
N VAL A 260 1.51 11.44 -18.34
CA VAL A 260 2.13 11.90 -17.06
C VAL A 260 1.89 13.38 -16.76
N ASP A 261 1.14 14.12 -17.60
CA ASP A 261 0.82 15.53 -17.32
C ASP A 261 -0.28 15.66 -16.24
N LEU A 262 0.15 15.58 -14.98
CA LEU A 262 -0.59 16.07 -13.81
C LEU A 262 -0.15 17.52 -13.54
N SER A 263 -0.46 18.44 -14.46
CA SER A 263 -0.38 19.88 -14.18
C SER A 263 -1.65 20.63 -14.59
N THR A 264 -2.47 20.87 -13.56
CA THR A 264 -3.10 22.17 -13.26
C THR A 264 -3.85 22.90 -14.37
N ASP A 265 -5.15 22.63 -14.48
CA ASP A 265 -6.16 23.66 -14.83
C ASP A 265 -6.55 24.44 -13.56
N GLU A 266 -5.66 25.32 -13.09
CA GLU A 266 -6.01 26.45 -12.22
C GLU A 266 -5.29 27.71 -12.72
N SER A 267 -5.78 28.31 -13.80
CA SER A 267 -5.47 29.71 -14.13
C SER A 267 -6.42 30.27 -15.19
N GLU A 268 -7.71 30.47 -14.84
CA GLU A 268 -8.52 31.55 -15.42
C GLU A 268 -9.49 32.11 -14.37
N ALA A 269 -8.96 32.94 -13.47
CA ALA A 269 -9.78 33.85 -12.66
C ALA A 269 -9.00 35.14 -12.40
N GLY A 270 -8.69 35.86 -13.48
CA GLY A 270 -8.01 37.14 -13.44
C GLY A 270 -8.69 38.16 -14.35
N GLY A 271 -9.54 39.00 -13.76
CA GLY A 271 -9.75 40.38 -14.21
C GLY A 271 -10.95 40.65 -15.11
N GLN A 272 -12.07 41.06 -14.49
CA GLN A 272 -12.94 42.09 -15.05
C GLN A 272 -13.67 42.82 -13.92
N SER A 273 -13.15 44.02 -13.60
CA SER A 273 -13.87 45.02 -12.81
C SER A 273 -15.04 45.58 -13.64
N PRO A 274 -16.25 45.74 -13.07
CA PRO A 274 -17.33 46.40 -13.77
C PRO A 274 -17.12 47.93 -13.80
N PRO A 275 -17.55 48.64 -14.87
CA PRO A 275 -17.39 50.08 -14.97
C PRO A 275 -18.32 50.80 -13.99
N ALA A 276 -17.78 51.84 -13.34
CA ALA A 276 -18.49 52.75 -12.47
C ALA A 276 -19.58 53.50 -13.27
N GLY A 277 -20.84 53.26 -12.89
CA GLY A 277 -21.98 54.04 -13.34
C GLY A 277 -21.97 55.43 -12.73
N GLU A 278 -22.04 56.42 -13.61
CA GLU A 278 -22.16 57.85 -13.37
C GLU A 278 -23.40 58.19 -12.50
N PRO A 279 -23.31 59.11 -11.53
CA PRO A 279 -24.47 59.52 -10.75
C PRO A 279 -25.29 60.62 -11.48
N PRO A 280 -26.62 60.51 -11.60
CA PRO A 280 -27.43 61.64 -12.00
C PRO A 280 -27.61 62.64 -10.84
N SER A 281 -27.25 63.90 -11.11
CA SER A 281 -27.57 65.08 -10.30
C SER A 281 -28.99 65.61 -10.66
N PRO A 282 -29.50 66.70 -10.06
CA PRO A 282 -30.53 66.70 -9.03
C PRO A 282 -31.88 67.26 -9.54
N HIS A 283 -33.02 66.74 -9.07
CA HIS A 283 -34.28 67.48 -9.18
C HIS A 283 -35.17 67.33 -7.93
N ILE A 284 -35.30 68.50 -7.29
CA ILE A 284 -36.34 69.03 -6.41
C ILE A 284 -37.74 68.48 -6.76
N THR A 285 -38.48 67.92 -5.80
CA THR A 285 -39.68 68.53 -5.18
C THR A 285 -40.04 67.78 -3.91
#